data_AF-A0A2A5EUH4-F1
#
_entry.id   AF-A0A2A5EUH4-F1
#
_cell.length_a   1.000
_cell.length_b   1.000
_cell.length_c   1.000
_cell.angle_alpha   90.00
_cell.angle_beta   90.00
_cell.angle_gamma   90.00
#
_symmetry.space_group_name_H-M   'P 1'
#
loop_
_entity.id
_entity.type
_entity.pdbx_description
1 polymer ?
#
loop_
_entity_poly.entity_id
_entity_poly.type
_entity_poly.pdbx_seq_one_letter_code
_entity_poly.pdbx_strand_id
1 'polypeptide(L)'
;MVLSVSVVFTTPAVSVERLTGTGTRIENDTYGTTKFWGRSLSVPRTGTIVRVMGGTYGFQILDENDKVVGDFLFPEQAIGFSLAAGEYAVLPLVCRIHRHHHVEVTVEY
;
A
#
# COMPACT_ATOMS: atom_id res chain seq x y z
N MET A 1 -38.64 -3.92 46.76
CA MET A 1 -37.65 -4.73 46.03
C MET A 1 -37.62 -4.21 44.60
N VAL A 2 -36.64 -3.37 44.25
CA VAL A 2 -36.58 -2.70 42.95
C VAL A 2 -35.60 -3.48 42.07
N LEU A 3 -36.12 -4.13 41.03
CA LEU A 3 -35.32 -4.91 40.10
C LEU A 3 -34.56 -3.94 39.17
N SER A 4 -33.23 -3.94 39.25
CA SER A 4 -32.37 -3.17 38.34
C SER A 4 -32.02 -4.05 37.14
N VAL A 5 -32.47 -3.67 35.95
CA VAL A 5 -32.13 -4.33 34.69
C VAL A 5 -30.91 -3.62 34.09
N SER A 6 -29.76 -4.29 34.13
CA SER A 6 -28.53 -3.80 33.49
C SER A 6 -28.55 -4.15 32.01
N VAL A 7 -28.65 -3.14 31.15
CA VAL A 7 -28.51 -3.29 29.70
C VAL A 7 -27.02 -3.36 29.37
N VAL A 8 -26.55 -4.53 28.94
CA VAL A 8 -25.17 -4.71 28.46
C VAL A 8 -25.11 -4.19 27.02
N PHE A 9 -24.48 -3.03 26.84
CA PHE A 9 -24.17 -2.51 25.51
C PHE A 9 -22.94 -3.26 24.98
N THR A 10 -23.15 -4.20 24.06
CA THR A 10 -22.07 -4.80 23.28
C THR A 10 -21.65 -3.80 22.21
N THR A 11 -20.43 -3.29 22.28
CA THR A 11 -19.86 -2.46 21.22
C THR A 11 -19.56 -3.33 20.01
N PRO A 12 -19.93 -2.93 18.78
CA PRO A 12 -19.51 -3.64 17.58
C PRO A 12 -18.01 -3.47 17.42
N ALA A 13 -17.28 -4.59 17.40
CA ALA A 13 -15.88 -4.61 17.00
C ALA A 13 -15.82 -4.32 15.49
N VAL A 14 -15.41 -3.09 15.14
CA VAL A 14 -15.06 -2.75 13.75
C VAL A 14 -13.76 -3.49 13.44
N SER A 15 -13.87 -4.58 12.69
CA SER A 15 -12.73 -5.32 12.17
C SER A 15 -12.10 -4.50 11.04
N VAL A 16 -11.04 -3.76 11.35
CA VAL A 16 -10.19 -3.12 10.34
C VAL A 16 -9.44 -4.22 9.62
N GLU A 17 -9.83 -4.48 8.38
CA GLU A 17 -9.20 -5.49 7.54
C GLU A 17 -7.94 -4.89 6.92
N ARG A 18 -6.81 -5.61 7.04
CA ARG A 18 -5.51 -5.13 6.56
C ARG A 18 -5.13 -5.89 5.30
N LEU A 19 -4.90 -5.17 4.21
CA LEU A 19 -4.27 -5.74 3.01
C LEU A 19 -2.85 -5.20 2.90
N THR A 20 -1.90 -6.13 2.81
CA THR A 20 -0.49 -5.80 2.58
C THR A 20 -0.15 -6.14 1.15
N GLY A 21 0.07 -5.11 0.32
CA GLY A 21 0.67 -5.26 -0.99
C GLY A 21 2.19 -5.16 -0.86
N THR A 22 2.92 -6.19 -1.25
CA THR A 22 4.39 -6.14 -1.31
C THR A 22 4.82 -5.81 -2.73
N GLY A 23 5.80 -4.93 -2.96
CA GLY A 23 6.23 -4.52 -4.31
C GLY A 23 7.46 -5.26 -4.85
N THR A 24 7.85 -6.42 -4.30
CA THR A 24 9.01 -7.18 -4.79
C THR A 24 8.64 -8.25 -5.80
N ARG A 25 9.39 -8.28 -6.91
CA ARG A 25 9.62 -9.46 -7.73
C ARG A 25 11.11 -9.77 -7.65
N ILE A 26 11.49 -10.89 -7.03
CA ILE A 26 12.86 -11.41 -7.07
C ILE A 26 12.95 -12.34 -8.28
N GLU A 27 13.46 -11.81 -9.38
CA GLU A 27 13.84 -12.58 -10.54
C GLU A 27 15.32 -12.36 -10.84
N ASN A 28 15.93 -13.37 -11.46
CA ASN A 28 17.27 -13.24 -12.00
C ASN A 28 17.17 -12.35 -13.25
N ASP A 29 17.24 -11.03 -13.06
CA ASP A 29 17.07 -10.03 -14.11
C ASP A 29 18.06 -10.32 -15.26
N THR A 30 17.51 -10.66 -16.42
CA THR A 30 18.26 -10.60 -17.69
C THR A 30 17.97 -9.22 -18.28
N TYR A 31 18.63 -8.23 -17.70
CA TYR A 31 18.76 -6.82 -18.08
C TYR A 31 17.75 -6.28 -19.12
N GLY A 32 16.81 -5.45 -18.67
CA GLY A 32 16.35 -4.29 -19.44
C GLY A 32 15.07 -4.43 -20.28
N THR A 33 14.24 -5.45 -20.08
CA THR A 33 13.02 -5.63 -20.90
C THR A 33 11.71 -5.71 -20.12
N THR A 34 11.76 -5.78 -18.80
CA THR A 34 10.55 -6.11 -18.03
C THR A 34 9.78 -4.85 -17.67
N LYS A 35 8.61 -4.61 -18.29
CA LYS A 35 7.63 -3.58 -17.90
C LYS A 35 6.83 -3.94 -16.61
N PHE A 36 7.20 -5.04 -15.94
CA PHE A 36 6.44 -5.65 -14.83
C PHE A 36 7.13 -5.46 -13.46
N TRP A 37 7.68 -4.27 -13.21
CA TRP A 37 8.18 -3.91 -11.88
C TRP A 37 7.02 -3.32 -11.06
N GLY A 38 6.76 -3.90 -9.88
CA GLY A 38 5.62 -3.57 -9.04
C GLY A 38 4.59 -4.71 -8.98
N ARG A 39 4.12 -5.06 -7.78
CA ARG A 39 2.93 -5.92 -7.66
C ARG A 39 1.69 -5.04 -7.65
N SER A 40 0.60 -5.62 -8.14
CA SER A 40 -0.73 -5.06 -8.04
C SER A 40 -1.12 -4.89 -6.57
N LEU A 41 -1.42 -3.66 -6.17
CA LEU A 41 -2.08 -3.30 -4.92
C LEU A 41 -3.57 -3.16 -5.23
N SER A 42 -4.34 -4.20 -4.93
CA SER A 42 -5.79 -4.20 -5.07
C SER A 42 -6.41 -3.61 -3.80
N VAL A 43 -7.04 -2.46 -3.92
CA VAL A 43 -7.72 -1.75 -2.83
C VAL A 43 -9.22 -1.94 -3.04
N PRO A 44 -9.89 -2.82 -2.25
CA PRO A 44 -11.28 -3.20 -2.52
C PRO A 44 -12.29 -2.08 -2.19
N ARG A 45 -11.92 -1.18 -1.27
CA ARG A 45 -12.67 0.02 -0.90
C ARG A 45 -11.68 1.09 -0.43
N THR A 46 -12.09 2.36 -0.43
CA THR A 46 -11.23 3.48 -0.06
C THR A 46 -10.45 3.18 1.22
N GLY A 47 -9.13 3.29 1.14
CA GLY A 47 -8.21 2.95 2.22
C GLY A 47 -7.14 4.01 2.42
N THR A 48 -6.42 3.91 3.52
CA THR A 48 -5.31 4.80 3.88
C THR A 48 -4.03 4.00 4.03
N ILE A 49 -2.94 4.51 3.47
CA ILE A 49 -1.61 3.91 3.66
C ILE A 49 -1.19 4.10 5.12
N VAL A 50 -0.93 3.02 5.83
CA VAL A 50 -0.54 3.06 7.25
C VAL A 50 0.91 2.64 7.49
N ARG A 51 1.54 2.05 6.47
CA ARG A 51 2.92 1.57 6.58
C ARG A 51 3.57 1.48 5.21
N VAL A 52 4.84 1.85 5.15
CA VAL A 52 5.72 1.58 4.01
C VAL A 52 7.00 0.91 4.51
N MET A 53 7.47 -0.11 3.81
CA MET A 53 8.80 -0.70 4.02
C MET A 53 9.70 -0.47 2.81
N GLY A 54 10.98 -0.24 3.03
CA GLY A 54 11.95 -0.06 1.95
C GLY A 54 11.88 1.34 1.33
N GLY A 55 12.06 1.45 0.02
CA GLY A 55 11.89 2.73 -0.69
C GLY A 55 12.96 3.78 -0.43
N THR A 56 14.22 3.36 -0.28
CA THR A 56 15.36 4.26 -0.01
C THR A 56 15.49 5.44 -1.00
N TYR A 57 15.04 5.28 -2.25
CA TYR A 57 15.04 6.34 -3.26
C TYR A 57 13.64 6.87 -3.60
N GLY A 58 12.63 6.52 -2.81
CA GLY A 58 11.24 6.84 -3.06
C GLY A 58 10.52 5.83 -3.96
N PHE A 59 9.26 6.12 -4.25
CA PHE A 59 8.39 5.29 -5.09
C PHE A 59 7.19 6.09 -5.60
N GLN A 60 6.58 5.58 -6.66
CA GLN A 60 5.34 6.08 -7.22
C GLN A 60 4.23 5.03 -7.07
N ILE A 61 3.00 5.51 -6.97
CA ILE A 61 1.79 4.69 -7.09
C ILE A 61 1.10 5.09 -8.38
N LEU A 62 0.85 4.11 -9.24
CA LEU A 62 0.14 4.26 -10.50
C LEU A 62 -1.24 3.62 -10.37
N ASP A 63 -2.27 4.20 -10.97
CA ASP A 63 -3.57 3.55 -11.12
C ASP A 63 -3.62 2.59 -12.33
N GLU A 64 -4.77 1.97 -12.56
CA GLU A 64 -5.01 1.04 -13.69
C GLU A 64 -4.73 1.64 -15.08
N ASN A 65 -4.66 2.97 -15.21
CA ASN A 65 -4.38 3.68 -16.46
C ASN A 65 -2.93 4.18 -16.53
N ASP A 66 -2.03 3.64 -15.71
CA ASP A 66 -0.63 4.07 -15.57
C ASP A 66 -0.48 5.55 -15.14
N LYS A 67 -1.52 6.16 -14.56
CA LYS A 67 -1.44 7.53 -14.07
C LYS A 67 -0.85 7.55 -12.67
N VAL A 68 0.16 8.39 -12.46
CA VAL A 68 0.74 8.63 -11.13
C VAL A 68 -0.31 9.30 -10.24
N VAL A 69 -0.75 8.58 -9.21
CA VAL A 69 -1.68 9.06 -8.18
C VAL A 69 -0.96 9.42 -6.88
N GLY A 70 0.26 8.92 -6.67
CA GLY A 70 1.13 9.30 -5.57
C GLY A 70 2.59 9.26 -5.98
N ASP A 71 3.37 10.24 -5.54
CA ASP A 71 4.81 10.34 -5.79
C ASP A 71 5.50 10.73 -4.49
N PHE A 72 6.33 9.83 -3.96
CA PHE A 72 6.89 9.94 -2.63
C PHE A 72 8.41 9.76 -2.70
N LEU A 73 9.14 10.83 -2.39
CA LEU A 73 10.60 10.77 -2.29
C LEU A 73 11.06 10.07 -1.01
N PHE A 74 10.27 10.18 0.05
CA PHE A 74 10.50 9.52 1.33
C PHE A 74 9.30 8.64 1.71
N PRO A 75 9.52 7.37 2.12
CA PRO A 75 8.46 6.43 2.49
C PRO A 75 7.43 6.99 3.49
N GLU A 76 7.89 7.79 4.44
CA GLU A 76 7.08 8.36 5.50
C GLU A 76 6.03 9.35 4.97
N GLN A 77 6.27 9.96 3.80
CA GLN A 77 5.33 10.90 3.16
C GLN A 77 4.06 10.21 2.66
N ALA A 78 4.13 8.92 2.38
CA ALA A 78 2.98 8.15 1.93
C ALA A 78 2.04 7.76 3.09
N ILE A 79 2.52 7.80 4.34
CA ILE A 79 1.70 7.45 5.50
C ILE A 79 0.58 8.49 5.67
N GLY A 80 -0.66 8.02 5.74
CA GLY A 80 -1.86 8.87 5.79
C GLY A 80 -2.42 9.23 4.41
N PHE A 81 -1.76 8.84 3.31
CA PHE A 81 -2.28 9.06 1.96
C PHE A 81 -3.48 8.13 1.69
N SER A 82 -4.57 8.69 1.17
CA SER A 82 -5.79 7.94 0.86
C SER A 82 -5.79 7.45 -0.58
N LEU A 83 -6.14 6.19 -0.78
CA LEU A 83 -6.38 5.56 -2.07
C LEU A 83 -7.86 5.24 -2.19
N ALA A 84 -8.44 5.53 -3.36
CA ALA A 84 -9.79 5.07 -3.68
C ALA A 84 -9.81 3.53 -3.85
N ALA A 85 -11.00 2.96 -3.98
CA ALA A 85 -11.12 1.58 -4.44
C ALA A 85 -10.55 1.47 -5.86
N GLY A 86 -9.72 0.48 -6.12
CA GLY A 86 -9.12 0.27 -7.43
C GLY A 86 -7.88 -0.61 -7.41
N GLU A 87 -7.35 -0.85 -8.61
CA GLU A 87 -6.08 -1.54 -8.81
C GLU A 87 -4.96 -0.51 -8.98
N TYR A 88 -3.85 -0.76 -8.31
CA TYR A 88 -2.68 0.12 -8.34
C TYR A 88 -1.40 -0.67 -8.59
N ALA A 89 -0.39 0.00 -9.14
CA ALA A 89 0.98 -0.52 -9.19
C ALA A 89 1.89 0.32 -8.28
N VAL A 90 2.71 -0.36 -7.48
CA VAL A 90 3.75 0.30 -6.66
C VAL A 90 5.07 0.21 -7.40
N LEU A 91 5.61 1.34 -7.83
CA LEU A 91 6.82 1.44 -8.63
C LEU A 91 7.96 2.06 -7.81
N PRO A 92 8.97 1.27 -7.38
CA PRO A 92 10.15 1.82 -6.72
C PRO A 92 10.92 2.76 -7.66
N LEU A 93 11.33 3.92 -7.14
CA LEU A 93 12.30 4.74 -7.84
C LEU A 93 13.67 4.07 -7.70
N VAL A 94 14.39 3.97 -8.81
CA VAL A 94 15.72 3.35 -8.87
C VAL A 94 16.73 4.37 -9.38
N CYS A 95 17.95 4.33 -8.86
CA CYS A 95 19.03 5.11 -9.43
C CYS A 95 19.72 4.35 -10.57
N ARG A 96 20.44 5.05 -11.45
CA ARG A 96 21.10 4.43 -12.62
C ARG A 96 22.10 3.33 -12.25
N ILE A 97 22.60 3.33 -11.01
CA ILE A 97 23.65 2.44 -10.50
C ILE A 97 23.04 1.31 -9.64
N HIS A 98 22.10 1.65 -8.75
CA HIS A 98 21.40 0.71 -7.88
C HIS A 98 19.99 0.49 -8.44
N ARG A 99 19.88 -0.49 -9.35
CA ARG A 99 18.61 -0.85 -10.03
C ARG A 99 17.76 -1.86 -9.26
N HIS A 100 18.06 -2.10 -7.98
CA HIS A 100 17.35 -3.04 -7.13
C HIS A 100 16.81 -2.32 -5.89
N HIS A 101 15.54 -1.93 -5.92
CA HIS A 101 14.86 -1.36 -4.75
C HIS A 101 13.56 -2.10 -4.49
N HIS A 102 13.36 -2.40 -3.21
CA HIS A 102 12.14 -3.02 -2.70
C HIS A 102 11.30 -1.98 -1.98
N VAL A 103 9.99 -2.03 -2.20
CA VAL A 103 8.99 -1.21 -1.51
C VAL A 103 7.79 -2.09 -1.16
N GLU A 104 7.28 -1.99 0.05
CA GLU A 104 5.98 -2.56 0.44
C GLU A 104 5.08 -1.48 0.97
N VAL A 105 3.80 -1.53 0.61
CA VAL A 105 2.79 -0.56 1.05
C VAL A 105 1.65 -1.33 1.70
N THR A 106 1.33 -0.98 2.94
CA THR A 106 0.17 -1.52 3.67
C THR A 106 -0.93 -0.49 3.68
N VAL A 107 -2.13 -0.90 3.25
CA VAL A 107 -3.34 -0.08 3.24
C VAL A 107 -4.35 -0.65 4.23
N GLU A 108 -4.93 0.21 5.06
CA GLU A 108 -6.09 -0.09 5.90
C GLU A 108 -7.35 0.48 5.26
N TYR A 109 -8.43 -0.30 5.19
CA TYR A 109 -9.69 0.09 4.58
C TYR A 109 -10.91 -0.42 5.36
#